data_AF-A0A3D0I9M8-F1
#
_entry.id   AF-A0A3D0I9M8-F1
#
_cell.length_a   1.000
_cell.length_b   1.000
_cell.length_c   1.000
_cell.angle_alpha   90.00
_cell.angle_beta   90.00
_cell.angle_gamma   90.00
#
_symmetry.space_group_name_H-M   'P 1'
#
loop_
_entity.id
_entity.type
_entity.pdbx_description
1 polymer ?
#
loop_
_entity_poly.entity_id
_entity_poly.type
_entity_poly.pdbx_seq_one_letter_code
_entity_poly.pdbx_strand_id
1 'polypeptide(L)'
;MRSRGSIARAVGLAFRRGTHPRCPRFALLPHALSGTSLAMAEGTSSGYERRKGGVRSDGYEVTLTKLPFILTAIAIGGVLALQPGLNAEVARRLGSPFGAGVVSICVSFTLVVALFLSTGTSVSWGAALSMPWYLWLAGTIGVIFVVGTLWLAPILGAALLFVCMIAGQMITATLADAIGFGGYQAQAFDPWRIAGIGLVLAGVWLFQRQ
;
A
#
# COMPACT_ATOMS: atom_id res chain seq x y z
N MET A 1 56.79 -21.59 3.67
CA MET A 1 56.10 -22.23 2.52
C MET A 1 55.24 -21.16 1.84
N ARG A 2 55.71 -20.46 0.81
CA ARG A 2 55.62 -20.82 -0.62
C ARG A 2 54.19 -21.21 -1.04
N SER A 3 53.46 -20.29 -1.66
CA SER A 3 52.74 -20.57 -2.91
C SER A 3 52.35 -19.25 -3.59
N ARG A 4 53.14 -18.88 -4.58
CA ARG A 4 52.74 -18.00 -5.68
C ARG A 4 52.16 -18.90 -6.77
N GLY A 5 51.07 -18.45 -7.39
CA GLY A 5 50.82 -18.67 -8.81
C GLY A 5 49.75 -19.70 -9.17
N SER A 6 48.63 -19.21 -9.72
CA SER A 6 48.19 -19.72 -11.02
C SER A 6 47.16 -18.82 -11.71
N ILE A 7 47.63 -18.25 -12.83
CA ILE A 7 46.94 -18.30 -14.13
C ILE A 7 45.78 -17.31 -14.33
N ALA A 8 46.17 -16.11 -14.77
CA ALA A 8 45.48 -15.44 -15.86
C ALA A 8 45.67 -16.25 -17.15
N ARG A 9 44.58 -16.75 -17.74
CA ARG A 9 44.43 -17.16 -19.16
C ARG A 9 43.00 -17.68 -19.38
N ALA A 10 42.12 -16.80 -19.86
CA ALA A 10 41.01 -17.14 -20.77
C ALA A 10 40.17 -15.88 -21.04
N VAL A 11 40.77 -14.89 -21.69
CA VAL A 11 40.04 -13.88 -22.45
C VAL A 11 40.06 -14.35 -23.90
N GLY A 12 38.87 -14.46 -24.50
CA GLY A 12 38.68 -14.50 -25.95
C GLY A 12 38.49 -15.89 -26.55
N LEU A 13 37.23 -16.30 -26.73
CA LEU A 13 36.70 -16.97 -27.93
C LEU A 13 35.29 -17.50 -27.64
N ALA A 14 34.27 -16.76 -28.08
CA ALA A 14 33.06 -17.28 -28.74
C ALA A 14 31.96 -16.23 -28.78
N PHE A 15 32.18 -15.23 -29.64
CA PHE A 15 31.08 -14.50 -30.28
C PHE A 15 30.48 -15.44 -31.33
N ARG A 16 29.28 -16.00 -31.09
CA ARG A 16 28.48 -16.61 -32.18
C ARG A 16 26.97 -16.53 -31.90
N ARG A 17 26.39 -15.51 -32.53
CA ARG A 17 25.06 -15.42 -33.20
C ARG A 17 24.01 -16.50 -32.90
N GLY A 18 22.78 -16.06 -32.62
CA GLY A 18 21.58 -16.88 -32.87
C GLY A 18 20.26 -16.35 -32.29
N THR A 19 19.60 -15.42 -33.00
CA THR A 19 18.14 -15.38 -33.27
C THR A 19 17.10 -15.49 -32.12
N HIS A 20 16.38 -14.37 -31.84
CA HIS A 20 14.94 -14.37 -31.50
C HIS A 20 14.11 -15.07 -32.62
N PRO A 21 12.81 -15.46 -32.49
CA PRO A 21 11.78 -15.04 -31.50
C PRO A 21 10.84 -16.18 -31.02
N ARG A 22 9.86 -15.86 -30.14
CA ARG A 22 8.42 -16.23 -30.30
C ARG A 22 7.58 -15.84 -29.06
N CYS A 23 6.65 -14.91 -29.27
CA CYS A 23 5.48 -14.69 -28.42
C CYS A 23 4.52 -15.89 -28.49
N PRO A 24 3.74 -16.21 -27.44
CA PRO A 24 2.51 -16.98 -27.61
C PRO A 24 1.37 -16.04 -27.98
N ARG A 25 0.88 -16.21 -29.21
CA ARG A 25 -0.29 -15.57 -29.79
C ARG A 25 -1.54 -16.35 -29.37
N PHE A 26 -2.58 -15.61 -28.97
CA PHE A 26 -3.98 -16.02 -28.89
C PHE A 26 -4.36 -17.09 -29.93
N ALA A 27 -4.98 -18.18 -29.48
CA ALA A 27 -5.71 -19.11 -30.34
C ALA A 27 -7.18 -19.15 -29.89
N LEU A 28 -8.03 -18.76 -30.84
CA LEU A 28 -9.49 -18.77 -30.78
C LEU A 28 -10.05 -20.21 -30.86
N LEU A 29 -11.21 -20.40 -30.21
CA LEU A 29 -12.30 -21.37 -30.53
C LEU A 29 -12.80 -21.23 -31.99
N PRO A 30 -13.76 -22.03 -32.52
CA PRO A 30 -14.49 -23.22 -31.99
C PRO A 30 -14.56 -24.39 -33.02
N HIS A 31 -15.23 -25.50 -32.67
CA HIS A 31 -16.17 -26.29 -33.50
C HIS A 31 -16.26 -27.75 -33.00
N ALA A 32 -17.43 -28.16 -32.49
CA ALA A 32 -18.05 -29.45 -32.76
C ALA A 32 -19.38 -29.57 -32.00
N LEU A 33 -20.47 -29.41 -32.75
CA LEU A 33 -21.82 -29.85 -32.42
C LEU A 33 -21.93 -31.35 -32.73
N SER A 34 -22.53 -32.14 -31.84
CA SER A 34 -23.51 -33.21 -32.15
C SER A 34 -23.66 -34.16 -30.96
N GLY A 35 -24.88 -34.36 -30.48
CA GLY A 35 -25.16 -35.38 -29.47
C GLY A 35 -26.48 -35.23 -28.72
N THR A 36 -27.59 -35.14 -29.44
CA THR A 36 -28.94 -35.43 -28.88
C THR A 36 -29.05 -36.92 -28.56
N SER A 37 -29.31 -37.27 -27.31
CA SER A 37 -29.96 -38.54 -26.96
C SER A 37 -30.81 -38.38 -25.71
N LEU A 38 -32.12 -38.60 -25.89
CA LEU A 38 -33.10 -38.78 -24.83
C LEU A 38 -32.68 -39.91 -23.89
N ALA A 39 -32.84 -39.69 -22.58
CA ALA A 39 -33.13 -40.73 -21.61
C ALA A 39 -34.02 -40.13 -20.52
N MET A 40 -35.33 -40.38 -20.63
CA MET A 40 -36.23 -40.42 -19.49
C MET A 40 -35.84 -41.62 -18.64
N ALA A 41 -35.60 -41.41 -17.35
CA ALA A 41 -35.64 -42.46 -16.34
C ALA A 41 -36.07 -41.86 -15.00
N GLU A 42 -37.00 -42.58 -14.38
CA GLU A 42 -37.72 -42.28 -13.15
C GLU A 42 -36.83 -42.15 -11.90
N GLY A 43 -37.43 -41.51 -10.88
CA GLY A 43 -37.20 -41.90 -9.50
C GLY A 43 -36.04 -41.20 -8.78
N THR A 44 -36.38 -40.25 -7.92
CA THR A 44 -36.35 -40.49 -6.46
C THR A 44 -36.60 -39.18 -5.72
N SER A 45 -37.66 -39.20 -4.93
CA SER A 45 -37.96 -38.26 -3.86
C SER A 45 -36.84 -38.27 -2.80
N SER A 46 -35.75 -37.54 -3.02
CA SER A 46 -34.64 -37.42 -2.06
C SER A 46 -33.85 -36.11 -2.24
N GLY A 47 -34.53 -34.97 -2.18
CA GLY A 47 -33.86 -33.68 -2.38
C GLY A 47 -34.48 -32.46 -1.69
N TYR A 48 -35.49 -32.64 -0.83
CA TYR A 48 -36.22 -31.50 -0.26
C TYR A 48 -35.75 -31.07 1.15
N GLU A 49 -34.83 -31.81 1.79
CA GLU A 49 -34.45 -31.59 3.21
C GLU A 49 -33.11 -30.87 3.45
N ARG A 50 -32.59 -30.06 2.52
CA ARG A 50 -31.35 -29.31 2.81
C ARG A 50 -31.31 -27.89 2.25
N ARG A 51 -32.30 -27.08 2.64
CA ARG A 51 -32.19 -25.62 2.62
C ARG A 51 -32.47 -25.04 4.01
N LYS A 52 -31.73 -25.51 5.03
CA LYS A 52 -31.50 -24.65 6.20
C LYS A 52 -30.77 -23.43 5.68
N GLY A 53 -31.46 -22.29 5.69
CA GLY A 53 -30.88 -21.00 5.32
C GLY A 53 -29.62 -20.78 6.14
N GLY A 54 -28.47 -20.96 5.51
CA GLY A 54 -27.23 -20.36 5.97
C GLY A 54 -27.48 -18.86 5.96
N VAL A 55 -27.70 -18.29 7.14
CA VAL A 55 -27.46 -16.87 7.38
C VAL A 55 -26.06 -16.59 6.80
N ARG A 56 -25.91 -15.54 6.00
CA ARG A 56 -24.65 -15.13 5.36
C ARG A 56 -23.53 -14.93 6.41
N SER A 57 -22.90 -16.02 6.86
CA SER A 57 -21.73 -16.00 7.73
C SER A 57 -20.49 -15.49 6.99
N ASP A 58 -20.47 -15.59 5.66
CA ASP A 58 -19.35 -15.16 4.82
C ASP A 58 -19.00 -13.68 4.99
N GLY A 59 -19.99 -12.81 5.20
CA GLY A 59 -19.77 -11.38 5.44
C GLY A 59 -19.19 -11.07 6.82
N TYR A 60 -19.56 -11.86 7.83
CA TYR A 60 -19.06 -11.72 9.19
C TYR A 60 -17.66 -12.30 9.33
N GLU A 61 -17.36 -13.45 8.72
CA GLU A 61 -16.01 -14.03 8.74
C GLU A 61 -14.98 -13.09 8.09
N VAL A 62 -15.31 -12.47 6.96
CA VAL A 62 -14.42 -11.50 6.30
C VAL A 62 -14.23 -10.23 7.13
N THR A 63 -15.28 -9.77 7.83
CA THR A 63 -15.21 -8.58 8.70
C THR A 63 -14.41 -8.86 9.98
N LEU A 64 -14.63 -10.02 10.62
CA LEU A 64 -13.88 -10.47 11.80
C LEU A 64 -12.39 -10.70 11.48
N THR A 65 -12.07 -11.22 10.29
CA THR A 65 -10.69 -11.39 9.83
C THR A 65 -9.97 -10.04 9.67
N LYS A 66 -10.69 -8.98 9.28
CA LYS A 66 -10.11 -7.62 9.10
C LYS A 66 -10.04 -6.81 10.38
N LEU A 67 -10.87 -7.15 11.38
CA LEU A 67 -10.94 -6.44 12.66
C LEU A 67 -9.58 -6.21 13.34
N PRO A 68 -8.67 -7.20 13.49
CA PRO A 68 -7.37 -6.95 14.11
C PRO A 68 -6.56 -5.90 13.36
N PHE A 69 -6.57 -5.91 12.02
CA PHE A 69 -5.85 -4.93 11.21
C PHE A 69 -6.44 -3.51 11.36
N ILE A 70 -7.77 -3.40 11.44
CA ILE A 70 -8.44 -2.12 11.68
C ILE A 70 -8.04 -1.56 13.06
N LEU A 71 -8.04 -2.40 14.10
CA LEU A 71 -7.63 -2.00 15.44
C LEU A 71 -6.16 -1.58 15.49
N THR A 72 -5.27 -2.30 14.80
CA THR A 72 -3.86 -1.90 14.67
C THR A 72 -3.71 -0.55 13.95
N ALA A 73 -4.47 -0.32 12.88
CA ALA A 73 -4.44 0.96 12.16
C ALA A 73 -4.92 2.13 13.05
N ILE A 74 -5.98 1.92 13.83
CA ILE A 74 -6.46 2.90 14.82
C ILE A 74 -5.38 3.16 15.89
N ALA A 75 -4.75 2.12 16.41
CA ALA A 75 -3.68 2.26 17.41
C ALA A 75 -2.49 3.05 16.86
N ILE A 76 -2.05 2.76 15.63
CA ILE A 76 -1.01 3.52 14.93
C ILE A 76 -1.44 4.99 14.78
N GLY A 77 -2.68 5.25 14.36
CA GLY A 77 -3.24 6.61 14.27
C GLY A 77 -3.21 7.35 15.61
N GLY A 78 -3.54 6.67 16.71
CA GLY A 78 -3.45 7.22 18.06
C GLY A 78 -2.03 7.59 18.48
N VAL A 79 -1.04 6.74 18.15
CA VAL A 79 0.38 7.05 18.40
C VAL A 79 0.86 8.21 17.52
N LEU A 80 0.45 8.26 16.26
CA LEU A 80 0.77 9.36 15.34
C LEU A 80 0.28 10.71 15.86
N ALA A 81 -0.83 10.75 16.61
CA ALA A 81 -1.35 11.98 17.21
C ALA A 81 -0.36 12.67 18.16
N LEU A 82 0.57 11.92 18.75
CA LEU A 82 1.61 12.44 19.64
C LEU A 82 2.76 13.13 18.88
N GLN A 83 2.95 12.79 17.60
CA GLN A 83 4.10 13.19 16.80
C GLN A 83 4.27 14.72 16.72
N PRO A 84 3.22 15.53 16.43
CA PRO A 84 3.41 16.97 16.30
C PRO A 84 3.84 17.63 17.62
N GLY A 85 3.34 17.15 18.77
CA GLY A 85 3.73 17.67 20.08
C GLY A 85 5.19 17.36 20.42
N LEU A 86 5.63 16.12 20.19
CA LEU A 86 7.03 15.72 20.37
C LEU A 86 7.96 16.51 19.43
N ASN A 87 7.58 16.64 18.17
CA ASN A 87 8.35 17.38 17.17
C ASN A 87 8.43 18.88 17.50
N ALA A 88 7.35 19.48 18.02
CA ALA A 88 7.34 20.87 18.47
C ALA A 88 8.28 21.09 19.66
N GLU A 89 8.35 20.14 20.60
CA GLU A 89 9.28 20.22 21.74
C GLU A 89 10.74 20.11 21.28
N VAL A 90 11.06 19.21 20.34
CA VAL A 90 12.39 19.14 19.73
C VAL A 90 12.72 20.43 19.00
N ALA A 91 11.77 20.99 18.24
CA ALA A 91 11.95 22.27 17.54
C ALA A 91 12.23 23.42 18.51
N ARG A 92 11.54 23.47 19.65
CA ARG A 92 11.76 24.46 20.70
C ARG A 92 13.15 24.34 21.32
N ARG A 93 13.62 23.12 21.59
CA ARG A 93 14.97 22.87 22.15
C ARG A 93 16.09 23.20 21.18
N LEU A 94 15.88 22.97 19.88
CA LEU A 94 16.86 23.28 18.83
C LEU A 94 16.76 24.71 18.30
N GLY A 95 15.70 25.44 18.63
CA GLY A 95 15.41 26.77 18.06
C GLY A 95 15.10 26.75 16.55
N SER A 96 14.78 25.58 15.97
CA SER A 96 14.57 25.44 14.53
C SER A 96 13.62 24.27 14.20
N PRO A 97 12.46 24.53 13.55
CA PRO A 97 11.58 23.48 13.03
C PRO A 97 12.28 22.58 12.00
N PHE A 98 13.10 23.15 11.11
CA PHE A 98 13.86 22.36 10.15
C PHE A 98 14.89 21.45 10.84
N GLY A 99 15.54 21.94 11.91
CA GLY A 99 16.44 21.13 12.74
C GLY A 99 15.72 19.94 13.38
N ALA A 100 14.51 20.15 13.91
CA ALA A 100 13.68 19.06 14.42
C ALA A 100 13.26 18.06 13.34
N GLY A 101 12.95 18.55 12.14
CA GLY A 101 12.68 17.70 10.97
C GLY A 101 13.86 16.79 10.63
N VAL A 102 15.08 17.33 10.58
CA VAL A 102 16.31 16.55 10.34
C VAL A 102 16.48 15.47 11.42
N VAL A 103 16.35 15.82 12.70
CA VAL A 103 16.45 14.86 13.80
C VAL A 103 15.40 13.75 13.68
N SER A 104 14.14 14.12 13.37
CA SER A 104 13.05 13.17 13.18
C SER A 104 13.38 12.18 12.05
N ILE A 105 13.81 12.69 10.89
CA ILE A 105 14.18 11.84 9.74
C ILE A 105 15.38 10.95 10.07
N CYS A 106 16.41 11.43 10.76
CA CYS A 106 17.55 10.61 11.17
C CYS A 106 17.13 9.46 12.10
N VAL A 107 16.27 9.73 13.09
CA VAL A 107 15.76 8.70 14.01
C VAL A 107 14.92 7.68 13.25
N SER A 108 13.97 8.14 12.41
CA SER A 108 13.14 7.26 11.59
C SER A 108 13.96 6.41 10.62
N PHE A 109 14.93 7.00 9.92
CA PHE A 109 15.82 6.29 9.01
C PHE A 109 16.62 5.21 9.74
N THR A 110 17.22 5.55 10.89
CA THR A 110 18.00 4.59 11.70
C THR A 110 17.13 3.42 12.15
N LEU A 111 15.91 3.68 12.63
CA LEU A 111 14.99 2.65 13.07
C LEU A 111 14.55 1.74 11.92
N VAL A 112 14.22 2.31 10.75
CA VAL A 112 13.83 1.52 9.57
C VAL A 112 15.00 0.66 9.09
N VAL A 113 16.23 1.18 9.06
CA VAL A 113 17.43 0.40 8.72
C VAL A 113 17.64 -0.74 9.73
N ALA A 114 17.54 -0.47 11.02
CA ALA A 114 17.69 -1.50 12.05
C ALA A 114 16.64 -2.61 11.92
N LEU A 115 15.37 -2.25 11.69
CA LEU A 115 14.28 -3.21 11.44
C LEU A 115 14.55 -4.02 10.17
N PHE A 116 14.94 -3.37 9.08
CA PHE A 116 15.28 -4.04 7.83
C PHE A 116 16.42 -5.06 8.00
N LEU A 117 17.49 -4.69 8.71
CA LEU A 117 18.59 -5.60 8.99
C LEU A 117 18.15 -6.78 9.88
N SER A 118 17.18 -6.57 10.78
CA SER A 118 16.67 -7.63 11.66
C SER A 118 15.82 -8.69 10.94
N THR A 119 15.22 -8.38 9.78
CA THR A 119 14.41 -9.36 9.05
C THR A 119 15.23 -10.33 8.21
N GLY A 120 16.53 -10.08 8.01
CA GLY A 120 17.40 -10.92 7.16
C GLY A 120 16.95 -10.99 5.69
N THR A 121 16.10 -10.06 5.25
CA THR A 121 15.51 -10.08 3.89
C THR A 121 16.55 -9.61 2.87
N SER A 122 16.69 -10.35 1.76
CA SER A 122 17.55 -9.93 0.65
C SER A 122 16.83 -8.89 -0.22
N VAL A 123 17.55 -7.83 -0.59
CA VAL A 123 17.05 -6.76 -1.46
C VAL A 123 17.76 -6.82 -2.80
N SER A 124 16.99 -6.73 -3.89
CA SER A 124 17.52 -6.50 -5.22
C SER A 124 17.85 -5.03 -5.41
N TRP A 125 19.08 -4.64 -5.08
CA TRP A 125 19.56 -3.26 -5.30
C TRP A 125 19.56 -2.88 -6.78
N GLY A 126 19.67 -3.86 -7.69
CA GLY A 126 19.51 -3.63 -9.12
C GLY A 126 18.10 -3.13 -9.50
N ALA A 127 17.07 -3.62 -8.81
CA ALA A 127 15.69 -3.17 -9.04
C ALA A 127 15.48 -1.71 -8.61
N ALA A 128 16.16 -1.26 -7.56
CA ALA A 128 16.11 0.13 -7.10
C ALA A 128 16.68 1.09 -8.16
N LEU A 129 17.79 0.72 -8.82
CA LEU A 129 18.41 1.54 -9.86
C LEU A 129 17.60 1.61 -11.16
N SER A 130 16.80 0.58 -11.47
CA SER A 130 15.91 0.54 -12.64
C SER A 130 14.53 1.17 -12.39
N MET A 131 14.28 1.67 -11.17
CA MET A 131 12.97 2.14 -10.77
C MET A 131 12.61 3.46 -11.48
N PRO A 132 11.38 3.62 -11.99
CA PRO A 132 10.90 4.90 -12.51
C PRO A 132 11.10 6.06 -11.52
N TRP A 133 11.52 7.22 -12.03
CA TRP A 133 11.90 8.37 -11.19
C TRP A 133 10.79 8.85 -10.24
N TYR A 134 9.52 8.72 -10.64
CA TYR A 134 8.40 9.18 -9.82
C TYR A 134 8.21 8.37 -8.54
N LEU A 135 8.72 7.14 -8.46
CA LEU A 135 8.63 6.33 -7.25
C LEU A 135 9.53 6.85 -6.13
N TRP A 136 10.60 7.59 -6.48
CA TRP A 136 11.45 8.28 -5.51
C TRP A 136 10.73 9.44 -4.80
N LEU A 137 9.65 9.96 -5.39
CA LEU A 137 8.83 11.02 -4.76
C LEU A 137 8.15 10.54 -3.47
N ALA A 138 8.00 9.23 -3.26
CA ALA A 138 7.46 8.68 -2.03
C ALA A 138 8.22 9.17 -0.78
N GLY A 139 9.55 9.25 -0.86
CA GLY A 139 10.38 9.78 0.22
C GLY A 139 10.18 11.29 0.42
N THR A 140 10.04 12.05 -0.67
CA THR A 140 9.79 13.50 -0.62
C THR A 140 8.46 13.83 0.04
N ILE A 141 7.40 13.06 -0.23
CA ILE A 141 6.09 13.20 0.41
C ILE A 141 6.22 13.06 1.95
N GLY A 142 7.04 12.11 2.43
CA GLY A 142 7.32 11.95 3.86
C GLY A 142 7.98 13.17 4.49
N VAL A 143 8.96 13.79 3.81
CA VAL A 143 9.59 15.03 4.29
C VAL A 143 8.58 16.18 4.33
N ILE A 144 7.77 16.33 3.28
CA ILE A 144 6.70 17.35 3.23
C ILE A 144 5.71 17.14 4.37
N PHE A 145 5.36 15.89 4.68
CA PHE A 145 4.48 15.57 5.81
C PHE A 145 5.10 15.99 7.14
N VAL A 146 6.35 15.60 7.43
CA VAL A 146 7.02 15.94 8.70
C VAL A 146 7.18 17.45 8.86
N VAL A 147 7.68 18.15 7.83
CA VAL A 147 7.86 19.61 7.88
C VAL A 147 6.51 20.33 7.94
N GLY A 148 5.52 19.86 7.17
CA GLY A 148 4.17 20.41 7.16
C GLY A 148 3.50 20.30 8.52
N THR A 149 3.61 19.16 9.22
CA THR A 149 3.08 19.02 10.58
C THR A 149 3.80 19.93 11.57
N LEU A 150 5.13 20.06 11.49
CA LEU A 150 5.91 20.99 12.32
C LEU A 150 5.47 22.44 12.17
N TRP A 151 5.11 22.85 10.95
CA TRP A 151 4.67 24.21 10.66
C TRP A 151 3.20 24.45 11.00
N LEU A 152 2.32 23.50 10.70
CA LEU A 152 0.87 23.65 10.87
C LEU A 152 0.39 23.33 12.28
N ALA A 153 1.04 22.42 13.00
CA ALA A 153 0.64 22.03 14.36
C ALA A 153 0.53 23.19 15.37
N PRO A 154 1.47 24.16 15.44
CA PRO A 154 1.32 25.30 16.34
C PRO A 154 0.19 26.26 15.94
N ILE A 155 -0.28 26.22 14.69
CA ILE A 155 -1.33 27.09 14.16
C ILE A 155 -2.71 26.46 14.35
N LEU A 156 -2.86 25.17 14.02
CA LEU A 156 -4.14 24.47 13.99
C LEU A 156 -4.42 23.67 15.28
N GLY A 157 -3.39 23.37 16.07
CA GLY A 157 -3.45 22.33 17.09
C GLY A 157 -3.48 20.92 16.47
N ALA A 158 -3.20 19.90 17.29
CA ALA A 158 -3.06 18.53 16.80
C ALA A 158 -4.38 17.95 16.23
N ALA A 159 -5.50 18.17 16.92
CA ALA A 159 -6.79 17.58 16.54
C ALA A 159 -7.27 18.05 15.17
N LEU A 160 -7.35 19.37 14.94
CA LEU A 160 -7.78 19.93 13.67
C LEU A 160 -6.79 19.61 12.54
N LEU A 161 -5.48 19.61 12.82
CA LEU A 161 -4.45 19.20 11.86
C LEU A 161 -4.72 17.78 11.33
N PHE A 162 -4.90 16.80 12.21
CA PHE A 162 -5.10 15.41 11.79
C PHE A 162 -6.44 15.18 11.09
N VAL A 163 -7.51 15.83 11.54
CA VAL A 163 -8.82 15.75 10.88
C VAL A 163 -8.74 16.30 9.45
N CYS A 164 -8.06 17.42 9.23
CA CYS A 164 -7.80 17.97 7.89
C CYS A 164 -6.92 17.03 7.05
N MET A 165 -5.88 16.44 7.64
CA MET A 165 -5.00 15.49 6.95
C MET A 165 -5.75 14.25 6.49
N ILE A 166 -6.58 13.65 7.36
CA ILE A 166 -7.40 12.49 7.02
C ILE A 166 -8.36 12.84 5.88
N ALA A 167 -8.99 14.02 5.90
CA ALA A 167 -9.85 14.47 4.81
C ALA A 167 -9.09 14.54 3.47
N GLY A 168 -7.93 15.20 3.45
CA GLY A 168 -7.09 15.30 2.26
C GLY A 168 -6.59 13.94 1.76
N GLN A 169 -6.20 13.06 2.67
CA GLN A 169 -5.78 11.69 2.36
C GLN A 169 -6.92 10.88 1.73
N MET A 170 -8.15 10.97 2.24
CA MET A 170 -9.29 10.25 1.68
C MET A 170 -9.68 10.75 0.29
N ILE A 171 -9.66 12.06 0.07
CA ILE A 171 -9.91 12.65 -1.26
C ILE A 171 -8.85 12.17 -2.25
N THR A 172 -7.58 12.29 -1.88
CA THR A 172 -6.45 11.92 -2.75
C THR A 172 -6.43 10.42 -3.04
N ALA A 173 -6.66 9.58 -2.03
CA ALA A 173 -6.73 8.13 -2.21
C ALA A 173 -7.88 7.73 -3.14
N THR A 174 -9.05 8.37 -3.02
CA THR A 174 -10.19 8.08 -3.90
C THR A 174 -9.92 8.50 -5.34
N LEU A 175 -9.27 9.63 -5.56
CA LEU A 175 -8.84 10.06 -6.90
C LEU A 175 -7.78 9.13 -7.48
N ALA A 176 -6.79 8.73 -6.67
CA ALA A 176 -5.74 7.80 -7.06
C ALA A 176 -6.32 6.44 -7.47
N ASP A 177 -7.27 5.91 -6.71
CA ASP A 177 -7.96 4.65 -7.02
C ASP A 177 -8.79 4.75 -8.30
N ALA A 178 -9.43 5.90 -8.56
CA ALA A 178 -10.24 6.10 -9.76
C ALA A 178 -9.41 6.05 -11.06
N ILE A 179 -8.15 6.49 -11.00
CA ILE A 179 -7.23 6.48 -12.15
C ILE A 179 -6.25 5.31 -12.14
N GLY A 180 -6.29 4.43 -11.13
CA GLY A 180 -5.35 3.31 -10.98
C GLY A 180 -3.90 3.74 -10.69
N PHE A 181 -3.71 4.90 -10.06
CA PHE A 181 -2.37 5.41 -9.75
C PHE A 181 -1.61 4.47 -8.80
N GLY A 182 -0.32 4.26 -9.03
CA GLY A 182 0.50 3.36 -8.19
C GLY A 182 0.39 1.87 -8.54
N GLY A 183 -0.22 1.52 -9.68
CA GLY A 183 -0.33 0.14 -10.16
C GLY A 183 -1.57 -0.61 -9.66
N TYR A 184 -2.50 0.10 -9.01
CA TYR A 184 -3.79 -0.45 -8.61
C TYR A 184 -4.73 -0.58 -9.81
N GLN A 185 -5.66 -1.53 -9.74
CA GLN A 185 -6.75 -1.64 -10.71
C GLN A 185 -7.70 -0.46 -10.50
N ALA A 186 -7.92 0.34 -11.55
CA ALA A 186 -8.82 1.49 -11.50
C ALA A 186 -10.20 1.05 -11.00
N GLN A 187 -10.69 1.71 -9.95
CA GLN A 187 -11.99 1.43 -9.34
C GLN A 187 -13.01 2.47 -9.77
N ALA A 188 -14.24 2.05 -10.03
CA ALA A 188 -15.34 2.99 -10.20
C ALA A 188 -15.59 3.77 -8.91
N PHE A 189 -16.11 5.00 -9.04
CA PHE A 189 -16.52 5.79 -7.88
C PHE A 189 -17.65 5.07 -7.13
N ASP A 190 -17.38 4.69 -5.87
CA ASP A 190 -18.37 4.13 -4.96
C ASP A 190 -19.10 5.26 -4.22
N PRO A 191 -20.43 5.40 -4.37
CA PRO A 191 -21.23 6.41 -3.68
C PRO A 191 -21.03 6.41 -2.16
N TRP A 192 -20.78 5.25 -1.55
CA TRP A 192 -20.55 5.14 -0.11
C TRP A 192 -19.21 5.75 0.31
N ARG A 193 -18.17 5.66 -0.53
CA ARG A 193 -16.89 6.34 -0.27
C ARG A 193 -17.06 7.86 -0.32
N ILE A 194 -17.84 8.36 -1.27
CA ILE A 194 -18.15 9.80 -1.38
C ILE A 194 -18.93 10.27 -0.15
N ALA A 195 -19.92 9.50 0.30
CA ALA A 195 -20.66 9.80 1.54
C ALA A 195 -19.74 9.82 2.76
N GLY A 196 -18.81 8.87 2.87
CA GLY A 196 -17.80 8.82 3.94
C GLY A 196 -16.88 10.04 3.95
N ILE A 197 -16.40 10.48 2.77
CA ILE A 197 -15.62 11.73 2.64
C ILE A 197 -16.44 12.93 3.09
N GLY A 198 -17.72 13.00 2.70
CA GLY A 198 -18.64 14.05 3.14
C GLY A 198 -18.77 14.13 4.66
N LEU A 199 -18.87 12.98 5.33
CA LEU A 199 -18.90 12.91 6.80
C LEU A 199 -17.60 13.42 7.44
N VAL A 200 -16.45 13.07 6.88
CA VAL A 200 -15.15 13.54 7.39
C VAL A 200 -15.01 15.06 7.21
N LEU A 201 -15.44 15.61 6.07
CA LEU A 201 -15.45 17.06 5.83
C LEU A 201 -16.41 17.80 6.77
N ALA A 202 -17.58 17.22 7.06
CA ALA A 202 -18.47 17.75 8.09
C ALA A 202 -17.80 17.73 9.47
N GLY A 203 -17.02 16.69 9.77
CA GLY A 203 -16.16 16.63 10.95
C GLY A 203 -15.13 17.75 11.00
N VAL A 204 -14.41 18.03 9.90
CA VAL A 204 -13.47 19.16 9.78
C VAL A 204 -14.16 20.48 10.13
N TRP A 205 -15.30 20.74 9.52
CA TRP A 205 -16.06 21.97 9.76
C TRP A 205 -16.50 22.12 11.22
N LEU A 206 -16.90 21.02 11.87
CA LEU A 206 -17.29 21.04 13.27
C LEU A 206 -16.09 21.27 14.20
N PHE A 207 -14.94 20.64 13.92
CA PHE A 207 -13.71 20.84 14.69
C PHE A 207 -13.17 22.26 14.57
N GLN A 208 -13.29 22.88 13.38
CA GLN A 208 -12.88 24.27 13.16
C GLN A 208 -13.70 25.28 13.98
N ARG A 209 -14.92 24.93 14.37
CA ARG A 209 -15.82 25.82 15.11
C ARG A 209 -15.55 25.86 16.62
N GLN A 210 -14.65 25.02 17.13
CA GLN A 210 -14.19 25.04 18.52
C GLN A 210 -13.07 26.06 18.70
#